data_AF-A0A4Q3YL22-F1
#
_entry.id   AF-A0A4Q3YL22-F1
#
_cell.length_a   1.000
_cell.length_b   1.000
_cell.length_c   1.000
_cell.angle_alpha   90.00
_cell.angle_beta   90.00
_cell.angle_gamma   90.00
#
_symmetry.space_group_name_H-M   'P 1'
#
loop_
_entity.id
_entity.type
_entity.pdbx_description
1 polymer ?
#
loop_
_entity_poly.entity_id
_entity_poly.type
_entity_poly.pdbx_seq_one_letter_code
_entity_poly.pdbx_strand_id
1 'polypeptide(L)'
;MRESVFGAALAAGLFLVLPAKAQEWKAVEQEKLYAISGTTGPELYASIGERGPEVGGLMRTIAHTTFKLTWRRDYQPRDGGCVLASARPRLIITYTLPRPASKLSGTVRANWDLFISGVRDHEKVHGDMIKDMVREIERVSVGLAVENDPGCKKIRQELTARLAAISQEQRRKSRDFDQVELGSGGNIHQLILRLVNGG
;
A
#
# COMPACT_ATOMS: atom_id res chain seq x y z
N MET A 1 -70.17 -33.95 -15.88
CA MET A 1 -68.94 -33.92 -16.69
C MET A 1 -68.24 -32.61 -16.38
N ARG A 2 -67.01 -32.67 -15.89
CA ARG A 2 -66.29 -31.59 -15.19
C ARG A 2 -65.01 -31.35 -15.99
N GLU A 3 -64.97 -30.28 -16.77
CA GLU A 3 -63.78 -29.89 -17.55
C GLU A 3 -62.96 -28.90 -16.71
N SER A 4 -61.72 -29.26 -16.42
CA SER A 4 -60.76 -28.47 -15.63
C SER A 4 -59.90 -27.62 -16.58
N VAL A 5 -59.82 -26.31 -16.33
CA VAL A 5 -58.84 -25.43 -16.99
C VAL A 5 -57.68 -25.18 -16.02
N PHE A 6 -56.51 -25.70 -16.34
CA PHE A 6 -55.24 -25.43 -15.66
C PHE A 6 -54.70 -24.06 -16.10
N GLY A 7 -54.72 -23.07 -15.21
CA GLY A 7 -54.01 -21.80 -15.39
C GLY A 7 -52.55 -21.93 -14.97
N ALA A 8 -51.62 -21.82 -15.90
CA ALA A 8 -50.18 -21.80 -15.63
C ALA A 8 -49.76 -20.45 -15.03
N ALA A 9 -49.24 -20.45 -13.80
CA ALA A 9 -48.64 -19.27 -13.19
C ALA A 9 -47.17 -19.15 -13.61
N LEU A 10 -46.82 -18.11 -14.38
CA LEU A 10 -45.43 -17.71 -14.63
C LEU A 10 -44.85 -17.10 -13.34
N ALA A 11 -43.93 -17.81 -12.68
CA ALA A 11 -43.13 -17.26 -11.59
C ALA A 11 -41.92 -16.52 -12.17
N ALA A 12 -41.97 -15.18 -12.16
CA ALA A 12 -40.82 -14.34 -12.47
C ALA A 12 -39.81 -14.37 -11.30
N GLY A 13 -38.72 -15.12 -11.46
CA GLY A 13 -37.64 -15.19 -10.48
C GLY A 13 -36.80 -13.92 -10.47
N LEU A 14 -36.95 -13.10 -9.42
CA LEU A 14 -36.08 -11.95 -9.17
C LEU A 14 -34.71 -12.45 -8.67
N PHE A 15 -33.72 -12.49 -9.56
CA PHE A 15 -32.33 -12.77 -9.19
C PHE A 15 -31.75 -11.60 -8.41
N LEU A 16 -31.71 -11.72 -7.09
CA LEU A 16 -30.94 -10.82 -6.22
C LEU A 16 -29.44 -11.08 -6.47
N VAL A 17 -28.80 -10.17 -7.22
CA VAL A 17 -27.34 -10.14 -7.34
C VAL A 17 -26.79 -9.62 -6.00
N LEU A 18 -26.47 -10.53 -5.09
CA LEU A 18 -25.80 -10.17 -3.85
C LEU A 18 -24.40 -9.63 -4.18
N PRO A 19 -24.03 -8.43 -3.71
CA PRO A 19 -22.68 -7.93 -3.91
C PRO A 19 -21.71 -8.92 -3.24
N ALA A 20 -20.77 -9.44 -4.03
CA ALA A 20 -19.67 -10.22 -3.50
C ALA A 20 -18.95 -9.34 -2.47
N LYS A 21 -19.11 -9.64 -1.18
CA LYS A 21 -18.36 -8.96 -0.13
C LYS A 21 -16.89 -9.26 -0.38
N ALA A 22 -16.12 -8.22 -0.73
CA ALA A 22 -14.66 -8.30 -0.72
C ALA A 22 -14.25 -8.88 0.64
N GLN A 23 -13.49 -9.97 0.62
CA GLN A 23 -13.10 -10.63 1.85
C GLN A 23 -12.12 -9.70 2.56
N GLU A 24 -12.48 -9.23 3.75
CA GLU A 24 -11.62 -8.32 4.52
C GLU A 24 -10.26 -8.98 4.78
N TRP A 25 -9.23 -8.41 4.16
CA TRP A 25 -7.84 -8.75 4.40
C TRP A 25 -7.20 -7.66 5.27
N LYS A 26 -6.19 -8.05 6.05
CA LYS A 26 -5.44 -7.13 6.90
C LYS A 26 -3.97 -7.15 6.48
N ALA A 27 -3.38 -5.96 6.32
CA ALA A 27 -1.95 -5.82 6.14
C ALA A 27 -1.22 -6.21 7.43
N VAL A 28 -0.07 -6.86 7.29
CA VAL A 28 0.90 -6.97 8.38
C VAL A 28 1.86 -5.80 8.26
N GLU A 29 1.95 -4.98 9.30
CA GLU A 29 2.83 -3.82 9.34
C GLU A 29 3.96 -4.08 10.35
N GLN A 30 5.20 -3.76 9.99
CA GLN A 30 6.37 -4.00 10.84
C GLN A 30 7.42 -2.89 10.70
N GLU A 31 8.17 -2.62 11.76
CA GLU A 31 9.30 -1.69 11.74
C GLU A 31 10.63 -2.45 11.63
N LYS A 32 11.53 -1.95 10.78
CA LYS A 32 12.92 -2.37 10.69
C LYS A 32 13.80 -1.19 11.08
N LEU A 33 14.48 -1.30 12.21
CA LEU A 33 15.31 -0.21 12.71
C LEU A 33 16.74 -0.35 12.22
N TYR A 34 17.33 0.74 11.74
CA TYR A 34 18.77 0.82 11.45
C TYR A 34 19.46 1.74 12.47
N ALA A 35 20.64 1.33 12.92
CA ALA A 35 21.37 2.05 13.95
C ALA A 35 22.03 3.30 13.37
N ILE A 36 21.95 4.42 14.10
CA ILE A 36 22.69 5.66 13.85
C ILE A 36 23.54 6.03 15.07
N SER A 37 24.64 6.75 14.85
CA SER A 37 25.55 7.25 15.87
C SER A 37 25.34 8.75 16.12
N GLY A 38 25.85 9.25 17.24
CA GLY A 38 25.76 10.65 17.62
C GLY A 38 25.03 10.89 18.94
N THR A 39 25.25 12.07 19.50
CA THR A 39 24.63 12.56 20.73
C THR A 39 24.09 13.98 20.62
N THR A 40 24.36 14.67 19.51
CA THR A 40 23.77 15.97 19.14
C THR A 40 22.85 15.84 17.92
N GLY A 41 22.01 16.85 17.67
CA GLY A 41 21.12 16.86 16.51
C GLY A 41 21.85 16.73 15.16
N PRO A 42 22.89 17.55 14.91
CA PRO A 42 23.70 17.46 13.69
C PRO A 42 24.38 16.11 13.50
N GLU A 43 24.94 15.51 14.56
CA GLU A 43 25.60 14.20 14.48
C GLU A 43 24.61 13.09 14.10
N LEU A 44 23.43 13.09 14.72
CA LEU A 44 22.38 12.13 14.43
C LEU A 44 21.92 12.25 12.96
N TYR A 45 21.72 13.46 12.47
CA TYR A 45 21.28 13.69 11.10
C TYR A 45 22.36 13.37 10.06
N ALA A 46 23.63 13.66 10.35
CA ALA A 46 24.76 13.23 9.52
C ALA A 46 24.82 11.71 9.42
N SER A 47 24.69 11.01 10.56
CA SER A 47 24.68 9.54 10.59
C SER A 47 23.50 8.94 9.83
N ILE A 48 22.35 9.62 9.81
CA ILE A 48 21.23 9.25 8.94
C ILE A 48 21.63 9.32 7.46
N GLY A 49 22.27 10.41 7.02
CA GLY A 49 22.74 10.55 5.63
C GLY A 49 23.76 9.47 5.24
N GLU A 50 24.59 9.04 6.19
CA GLU A 50 25.58 7.98 5.98
C GLU A 50 25.00 6.57 5.99
N ARG A 51 23.94 6.30 6.78
CA ARG A 51 23.50 4.93 7.09
C ARG A 51 22.07 4.62 6.67
N GLY A 52 21.34 5.62 6.18
CA GLY A 52 19.97 5.49 5.72
C GLY A 52 19.81 4.48 4.58
N PRO A 53 18.59 3.95 4.37
CA PRO A 53 18.31 3.04 3.27
C PRO A 53 18.59 3.70 1.92
N GLU A 54 19.27 2.96 1.04
CA GLU A 54 19.48 3.33 -0.35
C GLU A 54 18.23 2.99 -1.17
N VAL A 55 17.67 3.99 -1.84
CA VAL A 55 16.49 3.83 -2.70
C VAL A 55 16.89 4.18 -4.13
N GLY A 56 16.63 3.28 -5.07
CA GLY A 56 16.90 3.51 -6.50
C GLY A 56 18.38 3.63 -6.88
N GLY A 57 19.32 3.26 -5.99
CA GLY A 57 20.76 3.28 -6.28
C GLY A 57 21.39 4.67 -6.36
N LEU A 58 20.69 5.72 -5.91
CA LEU A 58 21.14 7.10 -6.02
C LEU A 58 21.47 7.71 -4.65
N MET A 59 20.45 7.91 -3.81
CA MET A 59 20.57 8.65 -2.56
C MET A 59 20.04 7.83 -1.39
N ARG A 60 20.67 8.00 -0.23
CA ARG A 60 20.15 7.50 1.04
C ARG A 60 19.02 8.41 1.52
N THR A 61 18.01 7.79 2.13
CA THR A 61 16.82 8.46 2.65
C THR A 61 16.78 8.36 4.17
N ILE A 62 15.99 9.23 4.81
CA ILE A 62 15.81 9.21 6.27
C ILE A 62 15.10 7.93 6.72
N ALA A 63 14.07 7.55 5.99
CA ALA A 63 13.26 6.38 6.24
C ALA A 63 12.72 5.87 4.91
N HIS A 64 12.22 4.64 4.90
CA HIS A 64 11.65 4.07 3.70
C HIS A 64 10.57 3.03 4.01
N THR A 65 9.41 3.22 3.39
CA THR A 65 8.33 2.25 3.34
C THR A 65 8.49 1.31 2.15
N THR A 66 8.60 0.02 2.42
CA THR A 66 8.57 -1.03 1.39
C THR A 66 7.45 -2.03 1.67
N PHE A 67 7.10 -2.86 0.69
CA PHE A 67 6.08 -3.87 0.87
C PHE A 67 6.35 -5.16 0.09
N LYS A 68 5.83 -6.26 0.61
CA LYS A 68 5.71 -7.54 -0.09
C LYS A 68 4.23 -7.85 -0.29
N LEU A 69 3.82 -7.94 -1.55
CA LEU A 69 2.47 -8.24 -1.95
C LEU A 69 2.44 -9.53 -2.76
N THR A 70 1.69 -10.53 -2.29
CA THR A 70 1.37 -11.74 -3.06
C THR A 70 -0.13 -11.91 -3.18
N TRP A 71 -0.57 -12.69 -4.18
CA TRP A 71 -1.98 -12.90 -4.47
C TRP A 71 -2.29 -14.38 -4.64
N ARG A 72 -3.43 -14.82 -4.09
CA ARG A 72 -4.09 -16.05 -4.52
C ARG A 72 -5.24 -15.65 -5.44
N ARG A 73 -5.18 -16.09 -6.70
CA ARG A 73 -6.17 -15.76 -7.74
C ARG A 73 -6.81 -17.02 -8.27
N ASP A 74 -8.12 -16.97 -8.46
CA ASP A 74 -8.91 -18.06 -9.01
C ASP A 74 -9.48 -17.65 -10.37
N TYR A 75 -8.86 -18.15 -11.44
CA TYR A 75 -9.31 -17.94 -12.82
C TYR A 75 -10.14 -19.13 -13.26
N GLN A 76 -11.36 -18.88 -13.71
CA GLN A 76 -12.32 -19.90 -14.09
C GLN A 76 -12.74 -19.68 -15.55
N PRO A 77 -12.46 -20.63 -16.46
CA PRO A 77 -13.07 -20.64 -17.78
C PRO A 77 -14.61 -20.73 -17.65
N ARG A 78 -15.33 -19.87 -18.36
CA ARG A 78 -16.81 -19.83 -18.37
C ARG A 78 -17.29 -19.44 -19.76
N ASP A 79 -18.20 -20.22 -20.34
CA ASP A 79 -18.87 -19.92 -21.61
C ASP A 79 -17.92 -19.55 -22.76
N GLY A 80 -16.80 -20.28 -22.88
CA GLY A 80 -15.74 -19.98 -23.88
C GLY A 80 -14.85 -18.78 -23.55
N GLY A 81 -15.17 -18.02 -22.51
CA GLY A 81 -14.35 -16.96 -21.91
C GLY A 81 -13.64 -17.41 -20.63
N CYS A 82 -13.15 -16.43 -19.87
CA CYS A 82 -12.59 -16.64 -18.53
C CYS A 82 -12.98 -15.50 -17.58
N VAL A 83 -13.21 -15.84 -16.32
CA VAL A 83 -13.54 -14.91 -15.23
C VAL A 83 -12.54 -15.06 -14.09
N LEU A 84 -12.11 -13.94 -13.50
CA LEU A 84 -11.35 -13.93 -12.25
C LEU A 84 -12.33 -13.95 -11.06
N ALA A 85 -12.66 -15.16 -10.59
CA ALA A 85 -13.68 -15.39 -9.58
C ALA A 85 -13.27 -14.88 -8.18
N SER A 86 -11.98 -14.93 -7.85
CA SER A 86 -11.47 -14.34 -6.60
C SER A 86 -10.02 -13.88 -6.71
N ALA A 87 -9.66 -12.86 -5.92
CA ALA A 87 -8.30 -12.37 -5.78
C ALA A 87 -8.05 -11.99 -4.31
N ARG A 88 -7.29 -12.79 -3.59
CA ARG A 88 -7.00 -12.59 -2.16
C ARG A 88 -5.56 -12.11 -1.97
N PRO A 89 -5.31 -10.90 -1.46
CA PRO A 89 -3.97 -10.41 -1.24
C PRO A 89 -3.38 -10.94 0.07
N ARG A 90 -2.05 -11.00 0.11
CA ARG A 90 -1.26 -11.04 1.34
C ARG A 90 -0.26 -9.89 1.27
N LEU A 91 -0.46 -8.90 2.13
CA LEU A 91 0.34 -7.68 2.18
C LEU A 91 1.15 -7.61 3.46
N ILE A 92 2.45 -7.41 3.33
CA ILE A 92 3.37 -7.06 4.42
C ILE A 92 3.98 -5.71 4.08
N ILE A 93 3.85 -4.72 4.96
CA ILE A 93 4.47 -3.39 4.85
C ILE A 93 5.59 -3.31 5.88
N THR A 94 6.77 -2.84 5.47
CA THR A 94 7.93 -2.66 6.33
C THR A 94 8.37 -1.20 6.31
N TYR A 95 8.38 -0.59 7.48
CA TYR A 95 8.86 0.77 7.71
C TYR A 95 10.31 0.72 8.19
N THR A 96 11.24 1.22 7.40
CA THR A 96 12.66 1.30 7.80
C THR A 96 12.93 2.64 8.46
N LEU A 97 13.31 2.64 9.74
CA LEU A 97 13.45 3.87 10.55
C LEU A 97 14.80 3.95 11.27
N PRO A 98 15.36 5.15 11.48
CA PRO A 98 16.59 5.32 12.23
C PRO A 98 16.37 5.11 13.73
N ARG A 99 17.40 4.61 14.41
CA ARG A 99 17.42 4.47 15.88
C ARG A 99 18.80 4.84 16.43
N PRO A 100 18.91 5.79 17.38
CA PRO A 100 20.16 6.11 18.03
C PRO A 100 20.72 4.88 18.77
N ALA A 101 22.01 4.61 18.57
CA ALA A 101 22.72 3.57 19.31
C ALA A 101 23.05 4.04 20.74
N SER A 102 23.26 5.35 20.92
CA SER A 102 23.51 5.99 22.20
C SER A 102 22.21 6.38 22.91
N LYS A 103 22.23 6.39 24.24
CA LYS A 103 21.14 6.95 25.04
C LYS A 103 21.19 8.48 24.98
N LEU A 104 20.17 9.09 24.38
CA LEU A 104 20.03 10.54 24.33
C LEU A 104 19.47 11.11 25.64
N SER A 105 19.78 12.37 25.94
CA SER A 105 19.29 13.08 27.11
C SER A 105 18.93 14.54 26.77
N GLY A 106 18.29 15.24 27.70
CA GLY A 106 17.98 16.66 27.58
C GLY A 106 17.18 17.05 26.33
N THR A 107 17.51 18.20 25.76
CA THR A 107 16.83 18.78 24.61
C THR A 107 16.98 17.92 23.35
N VAL A 108 18.16 17.31 23.13
CA VAL A 108 18.40 16.41 21.99
C VAL A 108 17.39 15.27 21.99
N ARG A 109 17.17 14.63 23.15
CA ARG A 109 16.20 13.53 23.27
C ARG A 109 14.79 13.99 22.91
N ALA A 110 14.35 15.14 23.43
CA ALA A 110 13.01 15.65 23.15
C ALA A 110 12.82 15.97 21.66
N ASN A 111 13.80 16.59 21.01
CA ASN A 111 13.75 16.88 19.58
C ASN A 111 13.84 15.61 18.72
N TRP A 112 14.65 14.63 19.14
CA TRP A 112 14.70 13.32 18.50
C TRP A 112 13.36 12.60 18.55
N ASP A 113 12.71 12.56 19.73
CA ASP A 113 11.42 11.88 19.91
C ASP A 113 10.33 12.50 19.01
N LEU A 114 10.32 13.83 18.87
CA LEU A 114 9.42 14.53 17.93
C LEU A 114 9.75 14.19 16.47
N PHE A 115 11.03 14.25 16.10
CA PHE A 115 11.48 13.94 14.75
C PHE A 115 11.10 12.52 14.34
N ILE A 116 11.45 11.51 15.15
CA ILE A 116 11.21 10.11 14.80
C ILE A 116 9.73 9.75 14.83
N SER A 117 8.91 10.42 15.66
CA SER A 117 7.46 10.28 15.61
C SER A 117 6.91 10.81 14.28
N GLY A 118 7.31 12.02 13.88
CA GLY A 118 6.84 12.60 12.62
C GLY A 118 7.28 11.81 11.39
N VAL A 119 8.53 11.32 11.37
CA VAL A 119 9.01 10.43 10.30
C VAL A 119 8.19 9.14 10.27
N ARG A 120 7.91 8.53 11.42
CA ARG A 120 7.06 7.33 11.49
C ARG A 120 5.65 7.60 10.95
N ASP A 121 5.04 8.73 11.29
CA ASP A 121 3.70 9.06 10.82
C ASP A 121 3.68 9.39 9.32
N HIS A 122 4.73 10.02 8.80
CA HIS A 122 4.93 10.18 7.35
C HIS A 122 5.02 8.82 6.64
N GLU A 123 5.82 7.88 7.14
CA GLU A 123 5.92 6.54 6.53
C GLU A 123 4.59 5.76 6.59
N LYS A 124 3.77 5.94 7.64
CA LYS A 124 2.42 5.34 7.69
C LYS A 124 1.51 5.84 6.58
N VAL A 125 1.63 7.10 6.15
CA VAL A 125 0.85 7.62 5.01
C VAL A 125 1.20 6.87 3.73
N HIS A 126 2.48 6.59 3.48
CA HIS A 126 2.89 5.70 2.38
C HIS A 126 2.30 4.29 2.53
N GLY A 127 2.30 3.75 3.76
CA GLY A 127 1.65 2.48 4.08
C GLY A 127 0.15 2.47 3.75
N ASP A 128 -0.57 3.54 4.06
CA ASP A 128 -1.98 3.72 3.72
C ASP A 128 -2.20 3.79 2.21
N MET A 129 -1.37 4.53 1.47
CA MET A 129 -1.43 4.56 0.01
C MET A 129 -1.20 3.18 -0.62
N ILE A 130 -0.31 2.35 -0.05
CA ILE A 130 -0.12 0.97 -0.50
C ILE A 130 -1.36 0.13 -0.20
N LYS A 131 -1.99 0.29 0.96
CA LYS A 131 -3.24 -0.41 1.30
C LYS A 131 -4.35 -0.04 0.32
N ASP A 132 -4.48 1.24 -0.02
CA ASP A 132 -5.47 1.72 -0.99
C ASP A 132 -5.21 1.18 -2.40
N MET A 133 -3.94 1.14 -2.83
CA MET A 133 -3.55 0.51 -4.08
C MET A 133 -3.99 -0.97 -4.12
N VAL A 134 -3.81 -1.72 -3.05
CA VAL A 134 -4.21 -3.14 -2.99
C VAL A 134 -5.74 -3.30 -3.03
N ARG A 135 -6.49 -2.43 -2.33
CA ARG A 135 -7.96 -2.41 -2.40
C ARG A 135 -8.44 -2.12 -3.82
N GLU A 136 -7.80 -1.18 -4.51
CA GLU A 136 -8.15 -0.85 -5.89
C GLU A 136 -7.83 -2.00 -6.85
N ILE A 137 -6.69 -2.67 -6.67
CA ILE A 137 -6.38 -3.90 -7.42
C ILE A 137 -7.45 -4.95 -7.22
N GLU A 138 -7.87 -5.21 -5.98
CA GLU A 138 -8.93 -6.18 -5.68
C GLU A 138 -10.24 -5.80 -6.38
N ARG A 139 -10.64 -4.53 -6.28
CA ARG A 139 -11.87 -3.98 -6.88
C ARG A 139 -11.92 -4.18 -8.40
N VAL A 140 -10.82 -3.96 -9.12
CA VAL A 140 -10.79 -4.14 -10.58
C VAL A 140 -10.53 -5.59 -11.03
N SER A 141 -10.08 -6.44 -10.11
CA SER A 141 -9.73 -7.84 -10.40
C SER A 141 -10.93 -8.77 -10.26
N VAL A 142 -11.66 -8.69 -9.15
CA VAL A 142 -12.73 -9.64 -8.84
C VAL A 142 -13.91 -9.43 -9.78
N GLY A 143 -14.32 -10.49 -10.48
CA GLY A 143 -15.38 -10.43 -11.49
C GLY A 143 -14.92 -9.93 -12.86
N LEU A 144 -13.64 -9.60 -13.05
CA LEU A 144 -13.09 -9.33 -14.38
C LEU A 144 -13.36 -10.53 -15.29
N ALA A 145 -13.95 -10.28 -16.46
CA ALA A 145 -14.30 -11.30 -17.44
C ALA A 145 -13.75 -10.93 -18.81
N VAL A 146 -13.25 -11.92 -19.56
CA VAL A 146 -12.82 -11.76 -20.95
C VAL A 146 -13.39 -12.90 -21.77
N GLU A 147 -14.09 -12.55 -22.84
CA GLU A 147 -14.66 -13.51 -23.79
C GLU A 147 -13.59 -14.16 -24.67
N ASN A 148 -13.91 -15.33 -25.25
CA ASN A 148 -13.03 -16.04 -26.18
C ASN A 148 -11.62 -16.27 -25.58
N ASP A 149 -11.56 -16.68 -24.32
CA ASP A 149 -10.34 -16.88 -23.53
C ASP A 149 -10.37 -18.17 -22.70
N PRO A 150 -10.60 -19.35 -23.32
CA PRO A 150 -10.75 -20.61 -22.58
C PRO A 150 -9.49 -21.02 -21.80
N GLY A 151 -8.32 -20.47 -22.17
CA GLY A 151 -7.05 -20.67 -21.48
C GLY A 151 -6.70 -19.59 -20.45
N CYS A 152 -7.59 -18.63 -20.19
CA CYS A 152 -7.36 -17.50 -19.28
C CYS A 152 -6.04 -16.73 -19.56
N LYS A 153 -5.68 -16.57 -20.83
CA LYS A 153 -4.45 -15.88 -21.25
C LYS A 153 -4.72 -14.38 -21.46
N LYS A 154 -5.82 -14.04 -22.14
CA LYS A 154 -6.19 -12.64 -22.43
C LYS A 154 -6.54 -11.90 -21.14
N ILE A 155 -7.31 -12.53 -20.24
CA ILE A 155 -7.65 -11.93 -18.94
C ILE A 155 -6.42 -11.59 -18.09
N ARG A 156 -5.33 -12.38 -18.18
CA ARG A 156 -4.09 -12.10 -17.46
C ARG A 156 -3.36 -10.88 -18.02
N GLN A 157 -3.38 -10.71 -19.34
CA GLN A 157 -2.81 -9.53 -20.00
C GLN A 157 -3.62 -8.28 -19.63
N GLU A 158 -4.95 -8.36 -19.75
CA GLU A 158 -5.87 -7.29 -19.38
C GLU A 158 -5.69 -6.89 -17.91
N LEU A 159 -5.66 -7.86 -17.00
CA LEU A 159 -5.40 -7.60 -15.60
C LEU A 159 -4.05 -6.90 -15.42
N THR A 160 -2.98 -7.40 -16.04
CA THR A 160 -1.64 -6.81 -15.93
C THR A 160 -1.61 -5.34 -16.35
N ALA A 161 -2.31 -4.98 -17.42
CA ALA A 161 -2.43 -3.59 -17.86
C ALA A 161 -3.10 -2.70 -16.79
N ARG A 162 -4.20 -3.18 -16.19
CA ARG A 162 -4.89 -2.48 -15.08
C ARG A 162 -3.97 -2.29 -13.87
N LEU A 163 -3.24 -3.34 -13.49
CA LEU A 163 -2.29 -3.30 -12.36
C LEU A 163 -1.18 -2.28 -12.59
N ALA A 164 -0.68 -2.17 -13.82
CA ALA A 164 0.38 -1.22 -14.18
C ALA A 164 -0.09 0.23 -13.98
N ALA A 165 -1.29 0.57 -14.46
CA ALA A 165 -1.88 1.90 -14.28
C ALA A 165 -2.09 2.25 -12.79
N ILE A 166 -2.66 1.32 -12.01
CA ILE A 166 -2.89 1.50 -10.57
C ILE A 166 -1.55 1.71 -9.83
N SER A 167 -0.52 0.93 -10.17
CA SER A 167 0.80 1.07 -9.55
C SER A 167 1.48 2.38 -9.90
N GLN A 168 1.30 2.89 -11.12
CA GLN A 168 1.83 4.19 -11.53
C GLN A 168 1.16 5.33 -10.75
N GLU A 169 -0.16 5.26 -10.57
CA GLU A 169 -0.91 6.25 -9.80
C GLU A 169 -0.50 6.26 -8.32
N GLN A 170 -0.33 5.07 -7.70
CA GLN A 170 0.19 4.99 -6.32
C GLN A 170 1.56 5.66 -6.21
N ARG A 171 2.49 5.36 -7.14
CA ARG A 171 3.82 5.98 -7.12
C ARG A 171 3.76 7.48 -7.34
N ARG A 172 2.83 7.98 -8.14
CA ARG A 172 2.62 9.43 -8.32
C ARG A 172 2.19 10.08 -7.02
N LYS A 173 1.12 9.57 -6.38
CA LYS A 173 0.63 10.07 -5.09
C LYS A 173 1.70 10.08 -4.01
N SER A 174 2.49 9.01 -3.92
CA SER A 174 3.61 8.88 -2.98
C SER A 174 4.66 9.98 -3.21
N ARG A 175 5.10 10.21 -4.45
CA ARG A 175 6.04 11.30 -4.77
C ARG A 175 5.46 12.70 -4.52
N ASP A 176 4.20 12.91 -4.87
CA ASP A 176 3.53 14.20 -4.67
C ASP A 176 3.45 14.54 -3.17
N PHE A 177 3.18 13.54 -2.32
CA PHE A 177 3.19 13.68 -0.86
C PHE A 177 4.60 13.98 -0.32
N ASP A 178 5.62 13.24 -0.77
CA ASP A 178 7.02 13.49 -0.39
C ASP A 178 7.45 14.92 -0.72
N GLN A 179 7.07 15.42 -1.90
CA GLN A 179 7.40 16.78 -2.32
C GLN A 179 6.84 17.85 -1.36
N VAL A 180 5.65 17.64 -0.81
CA VAL A 180 5.03 18.55 0.14
C VAL A 180 5.69 18.42 1.52
N GLU A 181 5.87 17.20 2.01
CA GLU A 181 6.38 16.94 3.36
C GLU A 181 7.87 17.30 3.52
N LEU A 182 8.68 17.04 2.50
CA LEU A 182 10.13 17.28 2.48
C LEU A 182 10.50 18.64 1.87
N GLY A 183 9.54 19.30 1.20
CA GLY A 183 9.75 20.60 0.57
C GLY A 183 10.05 21.72 1.57
N SER A 184 10.41 22.90 1.06
CA SER A 184 10.63 24.08 1.89
C SER A 184 9.38 24.41 2.73
N GLY A 185 9.51 24.46 4.05
CA GLY A 185 8.36 24.65 4.95
C GLY A 185 7.52 23.40 5.25
N GLY A 186 7.81 22.26 4.61
CA GLY A 186 7.10 20.99 4.83
C GLY A 186 7.29 20.45 6.26
N ASN A 187 6.38 19.58 6.69
CA ASN A 187 6.35 19.09 8.07
C ASN A 187 7.62 18.28 8.44
N ILE A 188 8.05 17.33 7.60
CA ILE A 188 9.32 16.63 7.83
C ILE A 188 10.51 17.58 7.78
N HIS A 189 10.52 18.54 6.84
CA HIS A 189 11.59 19.53 6.78
C HIS A 189 11.70 20.37 8.06
N GLN A 190 10.59 20.82 8.64
CA GLN A 190 10.59 21.54 9.93
C GLN A 190 11.11 20.68 11.09
N LEU A 191 10.76 19.40 11.11
CA LEU A 191 11.28 18.46 12.13
C LEU A 191 12.79 18.24 11.99
N ILE A 192 13.31 18.17 10.76
CA ILE A 192 14.75 18.11 10.49
C ILE A 192 15.43 19.38 11.04
N LEU A 193 14.93 20.56 10.70
CA LEU A 193 15.50 21.83 11.17
C LEU A 193 15.49 21.92 12.69
N ARG A 194 14.40 21.48 13.34
CA ARG A 194 14.30 21.44 14.80
C ARG A 194 15.33 20.50 15.42
N LEU A 195 15.51 19.31 14.85
CA LEU A 195 16.51 18.37 15.33
C LEU A 195 17.91 18.95 15.21
N VAL A 196 18.28 19.44 14.02
CA VAL A 196 19.64 19.91 13.72
C VAL A 196 20.00 21.20 14.46
N ASN A 197 19.06 22.14 14.63
CA ASN A 197 19.34 23.44 15.24
C ASN A 197 19.07 23.48 16.76
N GLY A 198 18.29 22.55 17.30
CA GLY A 198 17.85 22.56 18.70
C GLY A 198 18.44 21.44 19.55
N GLY A 199 19.28 20.56 18.99
CA GLY A 199 19.90 19.42 19.65
C GLY A 199 21.41 19.57 19.75
#